data_AF-A0A917NWP8-F1
#
_entry.id   AF-A0A917NWP8-F1
#
_cell.length_a   1.000
_cell.length_b   1.000
_cell.length_c   1.000
_cell.angle_alpha   90.00
_cell.angle_beta   90.00
_cell.angle_gamma   90.00
#
_symmetry.space_group_name_H-M   'P 1'
#
loop_
_entity.id
_entity.type
_entity.pdbx_description
1 polymer ?
#
loop_
_entity_poly.entity_id
_entity_poly.type
_entity_poly.pdbx_seq_one_letter_code
_entity_poly.pdbx_strand_id
1 'polypeptide(L)'
;MTRRIFRYVPYTIVQDQTAEPEYAARCVSGDETDCGAASGVRQGPADVEEWQRRHTQDTGHNRYRRTFADYAVWEPQDGPSGNSSRSAFQRIQ
;
A
#
# COMPACT_ATOMS: atom_id res chain seq x y z
N MET A 1 -46.67 15.81 9.38
CA MET A 1 -45.24 15.51 9.65
C MET A 1 -44.76 14.46 8.66
N THR A 2 -43.82 14.80 7.78
CA THR A 2 -43.26 13.87 6.80
C THR A 2 -42.19 13.01 7.48
N ARG A 3 -42.44 11.69 7.62
CA ARG A 3 -41.48 10.77 8.23
C ARG A 3 -40.31 10.53 7.27
N ARG A 4 -39.12 11.02 7.61
CA ARG A 4 -37.89 10.65 6.89
C ARG A 4 -37.47 9.25 7.31
N ILE A 5 -37.15 8.41 6.33
CA ILE A 5 -36.60 7.07 6.54
C ILE A 5 -35.12 7.14 6.16
N PHE A 6 -34.25 6.88 7.14
CA PHE A 6 -32.83 6.67 6.90
C PHE A 6 -32.62 5.19 6.61
N ARG A 7 -32.00 4.87 5.47
CA ARG A 7 -31.57 3.51 5.14
C ARG A 7 -30.07 3.41 5.38
N TYR A 8 -29.66 2.39 6.13
CA TYR A 8 -28.27 2.01 6.23
C TYR A 8 -27.85 1.36 4.90
N VAL A 9 -26.75 1.86 4.31
CA VAL A 9 -26.11 1.27 3.14
C VAL A 9 -24.74 0.79 3.59
N PRO A 10 -24.47 -0.53 3.59
CA PRO A 10 -23.12 -1.02 3.86
C PRO A 10 -22.19 -0.55 2.75
N TYR A 11 -20.97 -0.17 3.11
CA TYR A 11 -19.90 0.13 2.17
C TYR A 11 -18.75 -0.85 2.39
N THR A 12 -18.02 -1.13 1.31
CA THR A 12 -16.77 -1.90 1.34
C THR A 12 -15.64 -1.04 0.81
N ILE A 13 -14.44 -1.26 1.35
CA ILE A 13 -13.21 -0.70 0.80
C ILE A 13 -12.73 -1.57 -0.37
N VAL A 14 -12.45 -0.96 -1.51
CA VAL A 14 -11.86 -1.61 -2.69
C VAL A 14 -10.67 -0.79 -3.19
N GLN A 15 -9.73 -1.44 -3.87
CA GLN A 15 -8.60 -0.75 -4.48
C GLN A 15 -9.07 0.08 -5.68
N ASP A 16 -8.65 1.34 -5.72
CA ASP A 16 -8.84 2.24 -6.85
C ASP A 16 -8.01 1.76 -8.04
N GLN A 17 -8.69 1.28 -9.09
CA GLN A 17 -8.05 0.80 -10.31
C GLN A 17 -7.55 1.93 -11.23
N THR A 18 -7.85 3.19 -10.89
CA THR A 18 -7.46 4.36 -11.68
C THR A 18 -6.16 5.00 -11.22
N ALA A 19 -5.65 4.59 -10.05
CA ALA A 19 -4.45 5.14 -9.44
C ALA A 19 -3.34 4.08 -9.35
N GLU A 20 -2.15 4.44 -9.84
CA GLU A 20 -0.97 3.59 -9.76
C GLU A 20 -0.47 3.51 -8.31
N PRO A 21 -0.05 2.33 -7.83
CA PRO A 21 0.47 2.18 -6.49
C PRO A 21 1.86 2.80 -6.32
N GLU A 22 2.14 3.24 -5.11
CA GLU A 22 3.41 3.83 -4.72
C GLU A 22 4.26 2.85 -3.90
N TYR A 23 5.55 2.80 -4.22
CA TYR A 23 6.55 1.97 -3.56
C TYR A 23 7.66 2.83 -2.97
N ALA A 24 8.10 2.50 -1.76
CA ALA A 24 9.27 3.11 -1.15
C ALA A 24 10.01 2.11 -0.26
N ALA A 25 11.28 2.39 0.00
CA ALA A 25 12.04 1.72 1.05
C ALA A 25 12.85 2.71 1.87
N ARG A 26 13.06 2.35 3.13
CA ARG A 26 13.98 3.01 4.06
C ARG A 26 14.93 1.97 4.63
N CYS A 27 16.22 2.28 4.64
CA CYS A 27 17.23 1.50 5.33
C CYS A 27 17.03 1.69 6.84
N VAL A 28 16.79 0.57 7.53
CA VAL A 28 16.64 0.48 8.98
C VAL A 28 17.75 -0.40 9.58
N SER A 29 18.85 -0.54 8.84
CA SER A 29 20.11 -1.05 9.37
C SER A 29 20.82 0.01 10.19
N GLY A 30 21.66 -0.44 11.12
CA GLY A 30 22.36 0.39 12.09
C GLY A 30 22.11 -0.17 13.49
N ASP A 31 23.15 -0.26 14.32
CA ASP A 31 23.05 -0.89 15.63
C ASP A 31 22.41 0.02 16.68
N GLU A 32 22.78 1.29 16.72
CA GLU A 32 22.23 2.28 17.67
C GLU A 32 21.22 3.24 17.02
N THR A 33 21.42 3.60 15.75
CA THR A 33 20.55 4.48 14.99
C THR A 33 20.35 3.93 13.59
N ASP A 34 19.10 4.00 13.12
CA ASP A 34 18.78 3.64 11.75
C ASP A 34 19.56 4.54 10.79
N CYS A 35 20.22 3.94 9.80
CA CYS A 35 20.86 4.62 8.68
C CYS A 35 19.92 5.64 8.03
N GLY A 36 18.62 5.33 7.96
CA GLY A 36 17.58 6.28 7.59
C GLY A 36 17.52 6.65 6.11
N ALA A 37 18.53 6.27 5.33
CA ALA A 37 18.56 6.44 3.87
C ALA A 37 17.28 5.87 3.24
N ALA A 38 16.71 6.58 2.27
CA ALA A 38 15.44 6.19 1.66
C ALA A 38 15.51 6.25 0.13
N SER A 39 14.78 5.34 -0.54
CA SER A 39 14.64 5.32 -2.00
C SER A 39 13.85 6.50 -2.54
N GLY A 40 13.05 7.16 -1.69
CA GLY A 40 11.93 7.99 -2.12
C GLY A 40 10.78 7.16 -2.68
N VAL A 41 9.71 7.83 -3.09
CA VAL A 41 8.56 7.19 -3.76
C VAL A 41 8.94 6.80 -5.18
N ARG A 42 8.53 5.60 -5.58
CA ARG A 42 8.74 4.96 -6.88
C ARG A 42 7.44 4.34 -7.36
N GLN A 43 7.28 4.26 -8.67
CA GLN A 43 6.08 3.71 -9.31
C GLN A 43 6.18 2.19 -9.52
N GLY A 44 7.35 1.59 -9.24
CA GLY A 44 7.56 0.16 -9.38
C GLY A 44 8.43 -0.45 -8.28
N PRO A 45 8.20 -1.73 -7.95
CA PRO A 45 9.01 -2.44 -6.96
C PRO A 45 10.47 -2.62 -7.41
N ALA A 46 10.70 -2.74 -8.72
CA ALA A 46 12.03 -2.93 -9.30
C ALA A 46 12.98 -1.75 -9.02
N ASP A 47 12.49 -0.52 -9.08
CA ASP A 47 13.30 0.68 -8.79
C ASP A 47 13.70 0.74 -7.32
N VAL A 48 12.80 0.31 -6.42
CA VAL A 48 13.06 0.22 -4.99
C VAL A 48 14.11 -0.86 -4.70
N GLU A 49 14.02 -2.00 -5.37
CA GLU A 49 14.98 -3.10 -5.24
C GLU A 49 16.36 -2.75 -5.80
N GLU A 50 16.41 -2.00 -6.90
CA GLU A 50 17.66 -1.47 -7.41
C GLU A 50 18.32 -0.51 -6.42
N TRP A 51 17.55 0.40 -5.83
CA TRP A 51 18.06 1.28 -4.79
C TRP A 51 18.61 0.49 -3.58
N GLN A 52 17.87 -0.52 -3.10
CA GLN A 52 18.32 -1.39 -2.00
C GLN A 52 19.61 -2.12 -2.35
N ARG A 53 19.71 -2.65 -3.58
CA ARG A 53 20.90 -3.37 -4.05
C ARG A 53 22.13 -2.46 -4.05
N ARG A 54 22.02 -1.25 -4.60
CA ARG A 54 23.11 -0.27 -4.63
C ARG A 54 23.50 0.14 -3.21
N HIS A 55 22.53 0.46 -2.36
CA HIS A 55 22.78 0.82 -0.96
C HIS A 55 23.48 -0.30 -0.18
N THR A 56 23.06 -1.56 -0.40
CA THR A 56 23.69 -2.74 0.22
C THR A 56 25.14 -2.89 -0.23
N GLN A 57 25.44 -2.65 -1.51
CA GLN A 57 26.80 -2.72 -2.04
C GLN A 57 27.69 -1.62 -1.45
N ASP A 58 27.14 -0.42 -1.27
CA ASP A 58 27.90 0.74 -0.80
C ASP A 58 28.12 0.72 0.72
N THR A 59 27.16 0.24 1.51
CA THR A 59 27.21 0.33 2.99
C THR A 59 27.26 -1.02 3.71
N GLY A 60 27.01 -2.12 3.02
CA GLY A 60 26.84 -3.45 3.63
C GLY A 60 25.54 -3.63 4.41
N HIS A 61 24.63 -2.64 4.39
CA HIS A 61 23.35 -2.72 5.09
C HIS A 61 22.41 -3.72 4.41
N ASN A 62 21.75 -4.57 5.20
CA ASN A 62 20.91 -5.66 4.70
C ASN A 62 19.46 -5.63 5.22
N ARG A 63 19.11 -4.62 6.04
CA ARG A 63 17.78 -4.49 6.66
C ARG A 63 17.06 -3.26 6.13
N TYR A 64 15.90 -3.51 5.52
CA TYR A 64 15.10 -2.47 4.87
C TYR A 64 13.63 -2.57 5.31
N ARG A 65 13.01 -1.43 5.60
CA ARG A 65 11.57 -1.28 5.72
C ARG A 65 11.02 -0.87 4.37
N ARG A 66 10.17 -1.71 3.76
CA ARG A 66 9.43 -1.36 2.54
C ARG A 66 8.07 -0.76 2.90
N THR A 67 7.61 0.15 2.07
CA THR A 67 6.26 0.73 2.11
C THR A 67 5.64 0.53 0.74
N PHE A 68 4.41 0.02 0.74
CA PHE A 68 3.53 -0.09 -0.40
C PHE A 68 2.28 0.70 -0.04
N ALA A 69 1.89 1.63 -0.90
CA ALA A 69 0.67 2.41 -0.75
C ALA A 69 -0.15 2.29 -2.02
N ASP A 70 -1.29 1.63 -1.92
CA ASP A 70 -2.34 1.67 -2.93
C ASP A 70 -3.39 2.71 -2.56
N TYR A 71 -4.20 3.07 -3.54
CA TYR A 71 -5.33 3.96 -3.35
C TYR A 71 -6.58 3.11 -3.20
N ALA A 72 -7.48 3.53 -2.31
CA ALA A 72 -8.71 2.81 -2.04
C ALA A 72 -9.92 3.73 -2.09
N VAL A 73 -11.02 3.22 -2.63
CA VAL A 73 -12.32 3.87 -2.69
C VAL A 73 -13.34 3.07 -1.87
N TRP A 74 -14.37 3.77 -1.39
CA TRP A 74 -15.48 3.16 -0.67
C TRP A 74 -16.65 2.98 -1.63
N GLU A 75 -16.99 1.72 -1.92
CA GLU A 75 -18.12 1.38 -2.79
C GLU A 75 -19.30 0.89 -1.95
N PRO A 76 -20.54 1.33 -2.26
CA PRO A 76 -21.73 0.73 -1.68
C PRO A 76 -21.74 -0.76 -1.98
N GLN A 77 -21.89 -1.60 -0.96
CA GLN A 77 -22.10 -3.02 -1.15
C GLN A 77 -23.53 -3.19 -1.65
N ASP A 78 -23.70 -3.38 -2.97
CA ASP A 78 -25.00 -3.65 -3.55
C ASP A 78 -25.62 -4.88 -2.86
N GLY A 79 -26.89 -4.74 -2.46
CA GLY A 79 -27.67 -5.82 -1.84
C GLY A 79 -27.68 -7.09 -2.70
N PRO A 80 -28.05 -8.24 -2.11
CA PRO A 80 -27.55 -9.59 -2.44
C PRO A 80 -27.60 -9.92 -3.94
N SER A 81 -26.56 -9.48 -4.64
CA SER A 81 -26.25 -9.82 -6.02
C SER A 81 -24.78 -10.17 -5.98
N GLY A 82 -24.49 -11.45 -5.81
CA GLY A 82 -23.15 -11.95 -5.60
C GLY A 82 -22.22 -11.51 -6.73
N ASN A 83 -21.28 -10.64 -6.43
CA ASN A 83 -19.97 -10.70 -7.02
C ASN A 83 -18.95 -10.33 -5.94
N SER A 84 -18.29 -11.37 -5.44
CA SER A 84 -17.20 -11.27 -4.48
C SER A 84 -16.02 -10.55 -5.14
N SER A 85 -15.97 -9.22 -5.01
CA SER A 85 -14.74 -8.48 -5.24
C SER A 85 -13.74 -8.93 -4.18
N ARG A 86 -12.80 -9.77 -4.60
CA ARG A 86 -11.70 -10.27 -3.77
C ARG A 86 -11.04 -9.05 -3.12
N SER A 87 -11.08 -9.00 -1.80
CA SER A 87 -10.31 -8.06 -1.00
C SER A 87 -8.84 -8.31 -1.33
N ALA A 88 -8.30 -7.53 -2.26
CA ALA A 88 -6.91 -7.62 -2.70
C ALA A 88 -6.01 -6.84 -1.73
N PHE A 89 -6.09 -7.15 -0.43
CA PHE A 89 -4.90 -7.01 0.41
C PHE A 89 -3.96 -8.16 0.04
N GLN A 90 -3.44 -8.11 -1.19
CA GLN A 90 -2.46 -9.06 -1.66
C GLN A 90 -1.21 -8.82 -0.83
N ARG A 91 -0.82 -9.86 -0.08
CA ARG A 91 0.35 -9.89 0.80
C ARG A 91 1.51 -9.13 0.13
N ILE A 92 1.97 -8.09 0.81
CA ILE A 92 3.32 -7.56 0.63
C ILE A 92 4.26 -8.77 0.74
N GLN A 93 4.91 -9.13 -0.36
CA GLN A 93 5.89 -10.21 -0.46
C GLN A 93 7.12 -9.92 0.40
#